data_AF-A0A973R1E7-F1
#
_entry.id   AF-A0A973R1E7-F1
#
_cell.length_a   1.000
_cell.length_b   1.000
_cell.length_c   1.000
_cell.angle_alpha   90.00
_cell.angle_beta   90.00
_cell.angle_gamma   90.00
#
_symmetry.space_group_name_H-M   'P 1'
#
loop_
_entity.id
_entity.type
_entity.pdbx_description
1 polymer ?
#
loop_
_entity_poly.entity_id
_entity_poly.type
_entity_poly.pdbx_seq_one_letter_code
_entity_poly.pdbx_strand_id
1 'polypeptide(L)'
;MLKNNGTTQMALQGGNAQLSGSLTKFYDGSLPSGWDPMHKQGAIILGSGGDCCQTNHNASAGTFYEGAMVKGYPSDAALQTNIAAAGYAVSAGTPFTPGARVSLQATTTCCTSDHLRHDDASTKVIISTVNSSSSATVKADASWIVRAEPANGSCVSFESANAPGQYLRHSNFELYLNTDNGGVSFAQDATFCPITGNSGTGHSFQSVNYPTKYIRRYTYTAYIAGNSRSHSWDNATSWAADTSWLVDQPWS
;
A
#
# COMPACT_ATOMS: atom_id res chain seq x y z
N MET A 1 -6.27 -24.25 -0.44
CA MET A 1 -6.73 -25.14 0.64
C MET A 1 -5.63 -26.14 0.99
N LEU A 2 -5.23 -26.16 2.26
CA LEU A 2 -4.34 -27.18 2.83
C LEU A 2 -5.20 -28.11 3.70
N LYS A 3 -5.03 -29.43 3.57
CA LYS A 3 -5.65 -30.42 4.46
C LYS A 3 -4.62 -31.47 4.85
N ASN A 4 -4.68 -31.92 6.10
CA ASN A 4 -3.73 -32.86 6.69
C ASN A 4 -4.43 -33.64 7.81
N ASN A 5 -4.41 -34.96 7.75
CA ASN A 5 -5.09 -35.82 8.74
C ASN A 5 -4.32 -35.95 10.08
N GLY A 6 -3.10 -35.42 10.16
CA GLY A 6 -2.23 -35.44 11.32
C GLY A 6 -1.36 -36.70 11.43
N THR A 7 -1.49 -37.64 10.51
CA THR A 7 -0.77 -38.91 10.52
C THR A 7 -0.11 -39.15 9.16
N THR A 8 -0.84 -39.70 8.20
CA THR A 8 -0.24 -40.28 6.99
C THR A 8 -0.40 -39.42 5.75
N GLN A 9 -1.36 -38.48 5.69
CA GLN A 9 -1.79 -37.85 4.44
C GLN A 9 -1.94 -36.34 4.52
N MET A 10 -1.51 -35.65 3.46
CA MET A 10 -1.80 -34.24 3.21
C MET A 10 -2.11 -33.96 1.75
N ALA A 11 -2.81 -32.84 1.51
CA ALA A 11 -3.02 -32.29 0.18
C ALA A 11 -2.92 -30.77 0.19
N LEU A 12 -2.40 -30.21 -0.91
CA LEU A 12 -2.33 -28.78 -1.18
C LEU A 12 -3.07 -28.49 -2.49
N GLN A 13 -4.05 -27.59 -2.42
CA GLN A 13 -4.91 -27.23 -3.53
C GLN A 13 -5.01 -25.71 -3.67
N GLY A 14 -5.19 -25.21 -4.89
CA GLY A 14 -5.37 -23.78 -5.15
C GLY A 14 -6.25 -23.50 -6.35
N GLY A 15 -6.78 -22.29 -6.40
CA GLY A 15 -7.64 -21.81 -7.48
C GLY A 15 -7.76 -20.29 -7.41
N ASN A 16 -8.19 -19.66 -8.50
CA ASN A 16 -8.49 -18.24 -8.51
C ASN A 16 -9.79 -18.01 -7.73
N ALA A 17 -9.74 -17.25 -6.63
CA ALA A 17 -10.88 -16.97 -5.77
C ALA A 17 -12.06 -16.29 -6.49
N GLN A 18 -11.85 -15.66 -7.65
CA GLN A 18 -12.87 -15.00 -8.43
C GLN A 18 -13.59 -15.94 -9.43
N LEU A 19 -13.06 -17.15 -9.62
CA LEU A 19 -13.60 -18.11 -10.59
C LEU A 19 -14.29 -19.26 -9.87
N SER A 20 -15.52 -19.57 -10.26
CA SER A 20 -16.18 -20.81 -9.88
C SER A 20 -15.47 -21.99 -10.55
N GLY A 21 -15.37 -23.13 -9.87
CA GLY A 21 -14.81 -24.35 -10.45
C GLY A 21 -14.15 -25.23 -9.40
N SER A 22 -13.44 -26.26 -9.88
CA SER A 22 -12.66 -27.15 -9.03
C SER A 22 -11.32 -26.51 -8.67
N LEU A 23 -10.82 -26.80 -7.47
CA LEU A 23 -9.45 -26.47 -7.10
C LEU A 23 -8.45 -27.38 -7.83
N THR A 24 -7.33 -26.82 -8.26
CA THR A 24 -6.19 -27.57 -8.79
C THR A 24 -5.43 -28.22 -7.63
N LYS A 25 -5.17 -29.53 -7.72
CA LYS A 25 -4.29 -30.24 -6.77
C LYS A 25 -2.83 -30.01 -7.15
N PHE A 26 -2.09 -29.32 -6.29
CA PHE A 26 -0.63 -29.19 -6.41
C PHE A 26 0.09 -30.35 -5.72
N TYR A 27 -0.51 -30.90 -4.67
CA TYR A 27 -0.03 -32.08 -3.96
C TYR A 27 -1.19 -32.87 -3.37
N ASP A 28 -1.12 -34.20 -3.40
CA ASP A 28 -2.04 -35.12 -2.71
C ASP A 28 -1.30 -36.44 -2.47
N GLY A 29 -0.90 -36.69 -1.22
CA GLY A 29 -0.01 -37.81 -0.93
C GLY A 29 0.39 -37.96 0.54
N SER A 30 1.40 -38.81 0.76
CA SER A 30 1.90 -39.15 2.09
C SER A 30 2.61 -37.97 2.76
N LEU A 31 2.61 -37.91 4.09
CA LEU A 31 3.49 -36.95 4.77
C LEU A 31 4.97 -37.21 4.40
N PRO A 32 5.80 -36.15 4.37
CA PRO A 32 7.25 -36.32 4.28
C PRO A 32 7.77 -37.23 5.39
N SER A 33 8.86 -37.95 5.11
CA SER A 33 9.48 -38.85 6.09
C SER A 33 9.81 -38.13 7.41
N GLY A 34 9.49 -38.76 8.54
CA GLY A 34 9.70 -38.21 9.88
C GLY A 34 8.58 -37.32 10.42
N TRP A 35 7.48 -37.13 9.67
CA TRP A 35 6.35 -36.29 10.07
C TRP A 35 5.07 -37.05 10.40
N ASP A 36 5.09 -38.39 10.33
CA ASP A 36 3.98 -39.27 10.72
C ASP A 36 4.28 -39.95 12.08
N PRO A 37 3.51 -39.67 13.15
CA PRO A 37 2.44 -38.68 13.22
C PRO A 37 2.97 -37.25 13.45
N MET A 38 2.13 -36.26 13.14
CA MET A 38 2.45 -34.86 13.44
C MET A 38 2.27 -34.52 14.92
N HIS A 39 3.13 -33.65 15.45
CA HIS A 39 3.04 -33.11 16.82
C HIS A 39 2.42 -31.70 16.86
N LYS A 40 1.19 -31.55 16.36
CA LYS A 40 0.49 -30.25 16.33
C LYS A 40 0.15 -29.77 17.75
N GLN A 41 0.40 -28.49 18.04
CA GLN A 41 0.16 -27.89 19.37
C GLN A 41 -1.15 -27.10 19.49
N GLY A 42 -1.85 -26.86 18.38
CA GLY A 42 -3.19 -26.23 18.38
C GLY A 42 -3.21 -24.70 18.43
N ALA A 43 -2.06 -24.03 18.45
CA ALA A 43 -1.99 -22.57 18.31
C ALA A 43 -2.41 -22.13 16.89
N ILE A 44 -2.90 -20.90 16.79
CA ILE A 44 -3.25 -20.24 15.53
C ILE A 44 -2.31 -19.05 15.33
N ILE A 45 -1.70 -18.98 14.15
CA ILE A 45 -0.82 -17.89 13.74
C ILE A 45 -1.35 -17.28 12.44
N LEU A 46 -1.15 -15.98 12.26
CA LEU A 46 -1.53 -15.26 11.05
C LEU A 46 -0.45 -14.26 10.69
N GLY A 47 0.05 -14.32 9.45
CA GLY A 47 1.04 -13.38 8.93
C GLY A 47 2.47 -13.57 9.43
N SER A 48 2.76 -14.62 10.21
CA SER A 48 4.08 -14.90 10.76
C SER A 48 4.38 -16.41 10.82
N GLY A 49 5.64 -16.77 11.08
CA GLY A 49 6.04 -18.12 11.49
C GLY A 49 5.64 -18.44 12.94
N GLY A 50 5.72 -19.72 13.33
CA GLY A 50 5.41 -20.17 14.69
C GLY A 50 6.44 -19.74 15.75
N ASP A 51 7.62 -19.32 15.32
CA ASP A 51 8.75 -18.88 16.13
C ASP A 51 8.97 -17.34 16.10
N CYS A 52 8.07 -16.58 15.46
CA CYS A 52 8.26 -15.14 15.25
C CYS A 52 8.46 -14.35 16.55
N CYS A 53 7.88 -14.80 17.67
CA CYS A 53 8.03 -14.19 18.98
C CYS A 53 9.42 -14.41 19.60
N GLN A 54 10.20 -15.39 19.14
CA GLN A 54 11.53 -15.66 19.68
C GLN A 54 12.55 -14.59 19.29
N THR A 55 12.45 -14.07 18.06
CA THR A 55 13.37 -13.05 17.54
C THR A 55 12.71 -11.67 17.36
N ASN A 56 11.39 -11.59 17.60
CA ASN A 56 10.56 -10.43 17.26
C ASN A 56 10.79 -9.93 15.83
N HIS A 57 11.09 -10.86 14.92
CA HIS A 57 11.37 -10.59 13.52
C HIS A 57 10.38 -11.35 12.63
N ASN A 58 9.78 -10.63 11.68
CA ASN A 58 8.90 -11.19 10.68
C ASN A 58 9.23 -10.59 9.32
N ALA A 59 9.68 -11.43 8.40
CA ALA A 59 9.99 -11.04 7.02
C ALA A 59 8.84 -11.30 6.03
N SER A 60 7.72 -11.85 6.51
CA SER A 60 6.58 -12.17 5.66
C SER A 60 5.65 -10.97 5.48
N ALA A 61 5.15 -10.78 4.28
CA ALA A 61 4.09 -9.83 3.95
C ALA A 61 2.99 -10.51 3.14
N GLY A 62 1.74 -10.15 3.40
CA GLY A 62 0.59 -10.70 2.70
C GLY A 62 -0.73 -10.08 3.16
N THR A 63 -1.79 -10.29 2.39
CA THR A 63 -3.16 -9.86 2.73
C THR A 63 -4.01 -11.10 3.00
N PHE A 64 -4.65 -11.13 4.18
CA PHE A 64 -5.60 -12.17 4.54
C PHE A 64 -7.02 -11.60 4.46
N TYR A 65 -7.84 -12.17 3.58
CA TYR A 65 -9.24 -11.78 3.41
C TYR A 65 -10.15 -12.61 4.31
N GLU A 66 -10.14 -13.92 4.13
CA GLU A 66 -10.90 -14.87 4.94
C GLU A 66 -10.22 -16.24 4.99
N GLY A 67 -10.56 -17.03 6.01
CA GLY A 67 -10.05 -18.38 6.17
C GLY A 67 -10.59 -19.06 7.42
N ALA A 68 -10.50 -20.39 7.44
CA ALA A 68 -10.97 -21.21 8.54
C ALA A 68 -10.04 -22.40 8.79
N MET A 69 -10.04 -22.88 10.03
CA MET A 69 -9.48 -24.19 10.41
C MET A 69 -10.64 -25.10 10.80
N VAL A 70 -10.65 -26.33 10.26
CA VAL A 70 -11.72 -27.31 10.50
C VAL A 70 -11.17 -28.57 11.15
N LYS A 71 -12.03 -29.29 11.87
CA LYS A 71 -11.73 -30.62 12.40
C LYS A 71 -12.02 -31.68 11.33
N GLY A 72 -11.09 -32.63 11.14
CA GLY A 72 -11.22 -33.73 10.17
C GLY A 72 -10.50 -33.45 8.85
N TYR A 73 -10.70 -34.34 7.87
CA TYR A 73 -10.10 -34.25 6.54
C TYR A 73 -11.19 -33.92 5.50
N PRO A 74 -11.37 -32.64 5.12
CA PRO A 74 -12.50 -32.23 4.28
C PRO A 74 -12.42 -32.81 2.86
N SER A 75 -13.60 -33.13 2.31
CA SER A 75 -13.77 -33.41 0.89
C SER A 75 -13.63 -32.14 0.06
N ASP A 76 -13.31 -32.27 -1.23
CA ASP A 76 -13.04 -31.14 -2.15
C ASP A 76 -14.30 -30.33 -2.56
N ALA A 77 -15.47 -30.67 -2.03
CA ALA A 77 -16.74 -30.15 -2.52
C ALA A 77 -17.06 -28.71 -2.06
N ALA A 78 -17.72 -27.97 -2.97
CA ALA A 78 -18.49 -26.72 -2.82
C ALA A 78 -17.82 -25.45 -2.23
N LEU A 79 -16.62 -25.52 -1.65
CA LEU A 79 -15.96 -24.33 -1.08
C LEU A 79 -15.65 -23.26 -2.13
N GLN A 80 -15.04 -23.66 -3.26
CA GLN A 80 -14.60 -22.72 -4.29
C GLN A 80 -15.78 -21.99 -4.95
N THR A 81 -16.91 -22.66 -5.13
CA THR A 81 -18.13 -22.05 -5.67
C THR A 81 -18.67 -20.95 -4.75
N ASN A 82 -18.63 -21.17 -3.42
CA ASN A 82 -19.06 -20.18 -2.46
C ASN A 82 -18.12 -18.97 -2.42
N ILE A 83 -16.80 -19.19 -2.42
CA ILE A 83 -15.80 -18.10 -2.46
C ILE A 83 -15.97 -17.25 -3.72
N ALA A 84 -16.15 -17.87 -4.89
CA ALA A 84 -16.38 -17.13 -6.13
C ALA A 84 -17.67 -16.30 -6.09
N ALA A 85 -18.73 -16.83 -5.48
CA ALA A 85 -20.00 -16.12 -5.30
C ALA A 85 -19.90 -14.93 -4.34
N ALA A 86 -18.87 -14.86 -3.47
CA ALA A 86 -18.63 -13.71 -2.62
C ALA A 86 -18.22 -12.46 -3.42
N GLY A 87 -17.78 -12.62 -4.68
CA GLY A 87 -17.57 -11.50 -5.60
C GLY A 87 -16.34 -10.66 -5.26
N TYR A 88 -15.25 -11.28 -4.76
CA TYR A 88 -14.00 -10.57 -4.54
C TYR A 88 -13.56 -9.84 -5.81
N ALA A 89 -13.34 -8.55 -5.67
CA ALA A 89 -12.81 -7.68 -6.71
C ALA A 89 -11.77 -6.75 -6.09
N VAL A 90 -10.75 -6.40 -6.88
CA VAL A 90 -9.94 -5.23 -6.57
C VAL A 90 -10.86 -4.01 -6.68
N SER A 91 -10.75 -3.07 -5.73
CA SER A 91 -11.53 -1.83 -5.78
C SER A 91 -11.33 -1.11 -7.12
N ALA A 92 -12.34 -0.35 -7.53
CA ALA A 92 -12.34 0.42 -8.77
C ALA A 92 -10.98 1.10 -9.00
N GLY A 93 -10.53 1.13 -10.25
CA GLY A 93 -9.24 1.70 -10.63
C GLY A 93 -9.05 3.11 -10.07
N THR A 94 -7.79 3.55 -10.01
CA THR A 94 -7.44 4.85 -9.46
C THR A 94 -8.35 5.97 -10.00
N PRO A 95 -8.84 6.91 -9.16
CA PRO A 95 -9.62 8.05 -9.64
C PRO A 95 -8.77 9.02 -10.49
N PHE A 96 -7.47 8.76 -10.63
CA PHE A 96 -6.54 9.56 -11.40
C PHE A 96 -6.29 8.94 -12.78
N THR A 97 -6.18 9.78 -13.80
CA THR A 97 -5.83 9.34 -15.16
C THR A 97 -4.32 9.25 -15.31
N PRO A 98 -3.74 8.07 -15.61
CA PRO A 98 -2.30 7.95 -15.86
C PRO A 98 -1.85 8.86 -17.01
N GLY A 99 -0.72 9.54 -16.83
CA GLY A 99 -0.18 10.55 -17.73
C GLY A 99 -0.72 11.96 -17.50
N ALA A 100 -1.80 12.13 -16.72
CA ALA A 100 -2.27 13.46 -16.34
C ALA A 100 -1.26 14.15 -15.41
N ARG A 101 -1.14 15.47 -15.58
CA ARG A 101 -0.40 16.33 -14.67
C ARG A 101 -1.34 16.88 -13.60
N VAL A 102 -0.89 16.91 -12.36
CA VAL A 102 -1.65 17.38 -11.20
C VAL A 102 -0.77 18.19 -10.25
N SER A 103 -1.40 19.00 -9.40
CA SER A 103 -0.77 19.58 -8.22
C SER A 103 -1.53 19.17 -6.96
N LEU A 104 -0.81 18.95 -5.86
CA LEU A 104 -1.41 18.50 -4.59
C LEU A 104 -1.43 19.67 -3.60
N GLN A 105 -2.61 20.24 -3.39
CA GLN A 105 -2.81 21.40 -2.52
C GLN A 105 -3.22 20.95 -1.10
N ALA A 106 -2.61 21.55 -0.08
CA ALA A 106 -2.92 21.25 1.31
C ALA A 106 -4.34 21.73 1.68
N THR A 107 -5.08 20.91 2.43
CA THR A 107 -6.46 21.26 2.87
C THR A 107 -6.52 21.93 4.24
N THR A 108 -5.39 22.01 4.95
CA THR A 108 -5.39 22.49 6.33
C THR A 108 -5.47 24.01 6.40
N THR A 109 -6.31 24.52 7.30
CA THR A 109 -6.73 25.93 7.36
C THR A 109 -5.59 26.95 7.39
N CYS A 110 -4.46 26.65 8.02
CA CYS A 110 -3.34 27.59 8.10
C CYS A 110 -2.56 27.77 6.80
N CYS A 111 -2.76 26.91 5.80
CA CYS A 111 -1.84 26.78 4.67
C CYS A 111 -2.53 26.26 3.40
N THR A 112 -3.78 26.66 3.15
CA THR A 112 -4.53 26.23 1.97
C THR A 112 -3.96 26.78 0.66
N SER A 113 -2.98 27.69 0.70
CA SER A 113 -2.22 28.13 -0.47
C SER A 113 -1.00 27.25 -0.79
N ASP A 114 -0.67 26.32 0.10
CA ASP A 114 0.55 25.52 -0.02
C ASP A 114 0.32 24.25 -0.82
N HIS A 115 1.35 23.87 -1.59
CA HIS A 115 1.35 22.68 -2.42
C HIS A 115 2.54 21.79 -2.09
N LEU A 116 2.36 20.49 -2.31
CA LEU A 116 3.44 19.51 -2.31
C LEU A 116 4.36 19.78 -3.50
N ARG A 117 5.64 20.04 -3.22
CA ARG A 117 6.66 20.23 -4.24
C ARG A 117 8.00 19.65 -3.82
N HIS A 118 8.85 19.30 -4.78
CA HIS A 118 10.25 19.03 -4.47
C HIS A 118 11.03 20.34 -4.32
N ASP A 119 12.17 20.28 -3.63
CA ASP A 119 13.06 21.41 -3.39
C ASP A 119 14.29 21.34 -4.30
N ASP A 120 14.46 22.31 -5.21
CA ASP A 120 15.57 22.38 -6.17
C ASP A 120 16.98 22.28 -5.54
N ALA A 121 17.13 22.72 -4.29
CA ALA A 121 18.41 22.68 -3.59
C ALA A 121 18.76 21.30 -3.01
N SER A 122 17.81 20.37 -3.00
CA SER A 122 17.96 19.06 -2.39
C SER A 122 17.11 17.99 -3.11
N THR A 123 16.96 16.82 -2.50
CA THR A 123 15.99 15.80 -2.96
C THR A 123 14.75 15.79 -2.09
N LYS A 124 14.60 16.74 -1.14
CA LYS A 124 13.49 16.74 -0.20
C LYS A 124 12.20 17.17 -0.88
N VAL A 125 11.10 16.62 -0.39
CA VAL A 125 9.77 17.07 -0.74
C VAL A 125 9.21 17.90 0.42
N ILE A 126 8.81 19.11 0.10
CA ILE A 126 8.40 20.16 1.03
C ILE A 126 7.02 20.69 0.66
N ILE A 127 6.48 21.50 1.57
CA ILE A 127 5.21 22.19 1.41
C ILE A 127 5.47 23.70 1.43
N SER A 128 5.02 24.41 0.39
CA SER A 128 5.11 25.87 0.34
C SER A 128 4.06 26.48 -0.57
N THR A 129 3.80 27.78 -0.40
CA THR A 129 2.85 28.51 -1.24
C THR A 129 3.28 28.50 -2.71
N VAL A 130 2.34 28.16 -3.60
CA VAL A 130 2.50 28.27 -5.05
C VAL A 130 1.34 29.07 -5.59
N ASN A 131 1.64 30.10 -6.39
CA ASN A 131 0.63 30.97 -6.98
C ASN A 131 1.10 31.51 -8.35
N SER A 132 0.31 32.38 -8.96
CA SER A 132 0.59 32.95 -10.28
C SER A 132 1.91 33.73 -10.36
N SER A 133 2.38 34.32 -9.25
CA SER A 133 3.66 35.05 -9.16
C SER A 133 4.87 34.16 -8.88
N SER A 134 4.66 32.89 -8.51
CA SER A 134 5.75 31.92 -8.33
C SER A 134 6.52 31.74 -9.64
N SER A 135 7.83 31.48 -9.51
CA SER A 135 8.70 31.20 -10.65
C SER A 135 8.24 29.97 -11.43
N ALA A 136 8.67 29.87 -12.69
CA ALA A 136 8.38 28.70 -13.51
C ALA A 136 8.91 27.41 -12.86
N THR A 137 10.08 27.45 -12.21
CA THR A 137 10.66 26.31 -11.50
C THR A 137 9.77 25.87 -10.34
N VAL A 138 9.37 26.78 -9.44
CA VAL A 138 8.51 26.43 -8.30
C VAL A 138 7.17 25.84 -8.75
N LYS A 139 6.59 26.36 -9.84
CA LYS A 139 5.38 25.81 -10.44
C LYS A 139 5.60 24.40 -10.99
N ALA A 140 6.73 24.17 -11.64
CA ALA A 140 7.07 22.87 -12.18
C ALA A 140 7.43 21.84 -11.08
N ASP A 141 8.06 22.27 -9.97
CA ASP A 141 8.35 21.42 -8.82
C ASP A 141 7.09 20.95 -8.09
N ALA A 142 6.04 21.76 -8.14
CA ALA A 142 4.73 21.48 -7.57
C ALA A 142 3.79 20.72 -8.52
N SER A 143 4.29 20.33 -9.70
CA SER A 143 3.53 19.63 -10.72
C SER A 143 4.03 18.19 -10.85
N TRP A 144 3.11 17.24 -10.83
CA TRP A 144 3.38 15.82 -10.78
C TRP A 144 2.65 15.12 -11.92
N ILE A 145 3.32 14.22 -12.63
CA ILE A 145 2.71 13.32 -13.61
C ILE A 145 2.26 12.07 -12.86
N VAL A 146 0.97 11.76 -12.93
CA VAL A 146 0.42 10.53 -12.35
C VAL A 146 0.86 9.35 -13.20
N ARG A 147 1.51 8.35 -12.59
CA ARG A 147 1.84 7.08 -13.22
C ARG A 147 0.99 5.95 -12.63
N ALA A 148 0.51 5.07 -13.50
CA ALA A 148 -0.18 3.86 -13.08
C ALA A 148 0.80 2.87 -12.49
N GLU A 149 0.38 2.13 -11.47
CA GLU A 149 1.13 0.99 -10.97
C GLU A 149 0.64 -0.31 -11.61
N PRO A 150 1.45 -0.98 -12.45
CA PRO A 150 1.03 -2.20 -13.15
C PRO A 150 0.65 -3.33 -12.19
N ALA A 151 1.31 -3.40 -11.03
CA ALA A 151 1.05 -4.41 -10.01
C ALA A 151 -0.21 -4.11 -9.17
N ASN A 152 -0.69 -2.86 -9.17
CA ASN A 152 -1.89 -2.46 -8.44
C ASN A 152 -2.59 -1.30 -9.15
N GLY A 153 -3.54 -1.62 -10.03
CA GLY A 153 -4.26 -0.63 -10.85
C GLY A 153 -5.13 0.37 -10.07
N SER A 154 -5.26 0.22 -8.75
CA SER A 154 -5.93 1.19 -7.88
C SER A 154 -4.97 2.23 -7.28
N CYS A 155 -3.65 2.00 -7.34
CA CYS A 155 -2.62 2.85 -6.78
C CYS A 155 -1.83 3.58 -7.87
N VAL A 156 -1.11 4.61 -7.48
CA VAL A 156 -0.38 5.52 -8.36
C VAL A 156 1.01 5.82 -7.81
N SER A 157 1.90 6.20 -8.72
CA SER A 157 3.16 6.88 -8.40
C SER A 157 3.12 8.31 -8.95
N PHE A 158 3.83 9.22 -8.32
CA PHE A 158 3.93 10.62 -8.76
C PHE A 158 5.33 10.90 -9.31
N GLU A 159 5.45 11.01 -10.62
CA GLU A 159 6.70 11.44 -11.28
C GLU A 159 6.77 12.97 -11.30
N SER A 160 7.96 13.55 -11.11
CA SER A 160 8.13 15.00 -11.25
C SER A 160 7.89 15.46 -12.69
N ALA A 161 7.17 16.58 -12.87
CA ALA A 161 6.91 17.16 -14.17
C ALA A 161 8.13 17.82 -14.83
N ASN A 162 9.15 18.21 -14.04
CA ASN A 162 10.39 18.84 -14.51
C ASN A 162 11.66 18.01 -14.27
N ALA A 163 11.54 16.84 -13.66
CA ALA A 163 12.64 15.90 -13.48
C ALA A 163 12.24 14.48 -13.92
N PRO A 164 12.20 14.21 -15.24
CA PRO A 164 11.77 12.92 -15.77
C PRO A 164 12.55 11.74 -15.19
N GLY A 165 11.85 10.64 -14.92
CA GLY A 165 12.39 9.44 -14.28
C GLY A 165 12.59 9.56 -12.77
N GLN A 166 12.26 10.71 -12.16
CA GLN A 166 12.29 10.88 -10.71
C GLN A 166 10.88 10.91 -10.11
N TYR A 167 10.71 10.22 -9.00
CA TYR A 167 9.43 9.97 -8.37
C TYR A 167 9.41 10.39 -6.92
N LEU A 168 8.24 10.82 -6.47
CA LEU A 168 7.92 10.94 -5.07
C LEU A 168 8.02 9.56 -4.40
N ARG A 169 8.90 9.42 -3.42
CA ARG A 169 8.99 8.21 -2.60
C ARG A 169 9.27 8.54 -1.15
N HIS A 170 8.90 7.66 -0.23
CA HIS A 170 9.33 7.80 1.16
C HIS A 170 10.70 7.15 1.40
N SER A 171 11.39 7.60 2.45
CA SER A 171 12.52 6.89 3.07
C SER A 171 12.65 7.36 4.50
N ASN A 172 12.75 6.42 5.45
CA ASN A 172 12.64 6.71 6.88
C ASN A 172 11.42 7.59 7.21
N PHE A 173 10.31 7.34 6.50
CA PHE A 173 9.04 8.06 6.58
C PHE A 173 9.02 9.51 6.05
N GLU A 174 10.14 10.12 5.64
CA GLU A 174 10.15 11.43 4.98
C GLU A 174 10.04 11.25 3.45
N LEU A 175 9.44 12.22 2.75
CA LEU A 175 9.26 12.18 1.31
C LEU A 175 10.43 12.85 0.58
N TYR A 176 10.87 12.19 -0.49
CA TYR A 176 11.96 12.61 -1.34
C TYR A 176 11.59 12.45 -2.82
N LEU A 177 12.26 13.21 -3.67
CA LEU A 177 12.28 13.05 -5.11
C LEU A 177 13.55 12.30 -5.51
N ASN A 178 13.42 11.09 -6.08
CA ASN A 178 14.57 10.29 -6.49
C ASN A 178 14.32 9.52 -7.79
N THR A 179 15.40 9.23 -8.51
CA THR A 179 15.37 8.41 -9.72
C THR A 179 14.91 6.99 -9.42
N ASP A 180 13.97 6.49 -10.22
CA ASP A 180 13.57 5.08 -10.19
C ASP A 180 14.73 4.18 -10.64
N ASN A 181 15.07 3.21 -9.78
CA ASN A 181 16.14 2.24 -10.02
C ASN A 181 15.62 0.86 -10.45
N GLY A 182 14.31 0.71 -10.67
CA GLY A 182 13.65 -0.55 -11.03
C GLY A 182 13.58 -1.58 -9.89
N GLY A 183 13.95 -1.18 -8.66
CA GLY A 183 13.97 -2.06 -7.49
C GLY A 183 12.60 -2.20 -6.84
N VAL A 184 12.30 -3.40 -6.30
CA VAL A 184 11.04 -3.67 -5.59
C VAL A 184 10.84 -2.74 -4.39
N SER A 185 11.90 -2.45 -3.64
CA SER A 185 11.82 -1.51 -2.51
C SER A 185 11.49 -0.09 -2.96
N PHE A 186 12.09 0.37 -4.07
CA PHE A 186 11.77 1.68 -4.64
C PHE A 186 10.29 1.74 -5.06
N ALA A 187 9.82 0.74 -5.79
CA ALA A 187 8.42 0.67 -6.22
C ALA A 187 7.46 0.70 -5.01
N GLN A 188 7.78 -0.05 -3.95
CA GLN A 188 7.01 -0.04 -2.70
C GLN A 188 7.03 1.33 -2.01
N ASP A 189 8.18 2.03 -2.03
CA ASP A 189 8.33 3.33 -1.39
C ASP A 189 7.70 4.49 -2.18
N ALA A 190 7.54 4.31 -3.50
CA ALA A 190 6.99 5.31 -4.43
C ALA A 190 5.49 5.14 -4.72
N THR A 191 4.89 4.00 -4.33
CA THR A 191 3.49 3.70 -4.63
C THR A 191 2.55 4.16 -3.52
N PHE A 192 1.53 4.91 -3.92
CA PHE A 192 0.47 5.39 -3.04
C PHE A 192 -0.92 5.04 -3.57
N CYS A 193 -1.78 4.56 -2.69
CA CYS A 193 -3.16 4.18 -3.00
C CYS A 193 -4.09 5.32 -2.58
N PRO A 194 -4.70 6.03 -3.54
CA PRO A 194 -5.62 7.12 -3.21
C PRO A 194 -6.91 6.57 -2.60
N ILE A 195 -7.33 7.23 -1.53
CA ILE A 195 -8.65 7.02 -0.91
C ILE A 195 -9.35 8.37 -0.78
N THR A 196 -10.63 8.35 -0.38
CA THR A 196 -11.31 9.57 0.09
C THR A 196 -10.47 10.21 1.19
N GLY A 197 -10.30 11.54 1.13
CA GLY A 197 -9.49 12.27 2.12
C GLY A 197 -9.91 11.93 3.55
N ASN A 198 -8.92 11.74 4.43
CA ASN A 198 -9.14 11.42 5.85
C ASN A 198 -9.95 12.50 6.60
N SER A 199 -10.00 13.73 6.07
CA SER A 199 -10.85 14.83 6.54
C SER A 199 -12.25 14.86 5.92
N GLY A 200 -12.54 14.00 4.94
CA GLY A 200 -13.69 14.08 4.05
C GLY A 200 -13.51 15.03 2.85
N THR A 201 -12.38 15.73 2.74
CA THR A 201 -12.06 16.64 1.63
C THR A 201 -10.95 16.09 0.76
N GLY A 202 -11.12 16.12 -0.57
CA GLY A 202 -10.11 15.69 -1.52
C GLY A 202 -9.70 14.22 -1.34
N HIS A 203 -8.39 13.95 -1.41
CA HIS A 203 -7.82 12.61 -1.35
C HIS A 203 -6.76 12.48 -0.26
N SER A 204 -6.64 11.26 0.27
CA SER A 204 -5.48 10.83 1.06
C SER A 204 -4.73 9.75 0.31
N PHE A 205 -3.41 9.81 0.33
CA PHE A 205 -2.54 8.91 -0.43
C PHE A 205 -1.85 7.94 0.51
N GLN A 206 -2.41 6.74 0.63
CA GLN A 206 -1.95 5.69 1.53
C GLN A 206 -0.69 5.02 0.98
N SER A 207 0.37 4.84 1.78
CA SER A 207 1.55 4.09 1.35
C SER A 207 1.21 2.60 1.20
N VAL A 208 1.65 1.97 0.11
CA VAL A 208 1.36 0.54 -0.14
C VAL A 208 2.09 -0.39 0.84
N ASN A 209 3.32 -0.04 1.25
CA ASN A 209 4.13 -0.83 2.17
C ASN A 209 3.99 -0.40 3.64
N TYR A 210 3.38 0.76 3.90
CA TYR A 210 2.97 1.21 5.24
C TYR A 210 1.49 1.60 5.25
N PRO A 211 0.56 0.63 5.28
CA PRO A 211 -0.87 0.87 5.05
C PRO A 211 -1.56 1.70 6.15
N THR A 212 -0.90 1.96 7.27
CA THR A 212 -1.41 2.89 8.31
C THR A 212 -0.89 4.32 8.15
N LYS A 213 -0.10 4.59 7.10
CA LYS A 213 0.57 5.88 6.86
C LYS A 213 0.15 6.47 5.51
N TYR A 214 0.01 7.80 5.51
CA TYR A 214 -0.45 8.58 4.37
C TYR A 214 0.50 9.74 4.10
N ILE A 215 0.59 10.20 2.85
CA ILE A 215 1.27 11.46 2.53
C ILE A 215 0.68 12.56 3.42
N ARG A 216 1.56 13.15 4.24
CA ARG A 216 1.22 14.10 5.29
C ARG A 216 2.11 15.31 5.21
N ARG A 217 1.55 16.52 5.35
CA ARG A 217 2.34 17.68 5.73
C ARG A 217 2.57 17.73 7.24
N TYR A 218 3.79 18.07 7.61
CA TYR A 218 4.11 18.41 8.99
C TYR A 218 5.09 19.58 8.97
N THR A 219 4.66 20.71 9.54
CA THR A 219 5.32 22.02 9.35
C THR A 219 5.48 22.33 7.85
N TYR A 220 6.70 22.35 7.32
CA TYR A 220 7.03 22.59 5.90
C TYR A 220 7.62 21.35 5.21
N THR A 221 7.63 20.20 5.88
CA THR A 221 8.19 18.95 5.36
C THR A 221 7.06 17.96 5.07
N ALA A 222 7.25 17.13 4.05
CA ALA A 222 6.30 16.08 3.70
C ALA A 222 6.79 14.71 4.17
N TYR A 223 5.90 13.93 4.76
CA TYR A 223 6.15 12.60 5.33
C TYR A 223 5.11 11.60 4.84
N ILE A 224 5.34 10.31 5.08
CA ILE A 224 4.27 9.36 5.31
C ILE A 224 4.05 9.21 6.82
N ALA A 225 2.82 9.47 7.28
CA ALA A 225 2.54 9.50 8.71
C ALA A 225 1.20 8.83 9.05
N GLY A 226 1.20 8.18 10.21
CA GLY A 226 0.00 7.62 10.83
C GLY A 226 -0.50 8.52 11.96
N ASN A 227 -1.42 8.01 12.77
CA ASN A 227 -1.97 8.70 13.94
C ASN A 227 -1.53 8.01 15.26
N SER A 228 -0.29 7.51 15.29
CA SER A 228 0.24 6.70 16.40
C SER A 228 1.01 7.50 17.45
N ARG A 229 1.34 8.77 17.19
CA ARG A 229 2.21 9.63 18.04
C ARG A 229 3.61 9.07 18.30
N SER A 230 4.05 8.08 17.53
CA SER A 230 5.39 7.47 17.63
C SER A 230 6.52 8.42 17.22
N HIS A 231 6.23 9.35 16.30
CA HIS A 231 7.12 10.42 15.88
C HIS A 231 6.40 11.76 16.01
N SER A 232 7.16 12.86 16.01
CA SER A 232 6.59 14.21 16.06
C SER A 232 5.61 14.47 14.89
N TRP A 233 5.89 13.94 13.70
CA TRP A 233 5.02 14.02 12.52
C TRP A 233 3.82 13.04 12.54
N ASP A 234 3.79 12.07 13.47
CA ASP A 234 2.62 11.19 13.71
C ASP A 234 1.63 11.83 14.72
N ASN A 235 1.71 13.14 14.97
CA ASN A 235 0.85 13.87 15.91
C ASN A 235 -0.64 13.82 15.48
N ALA A 236 -1.54 13.54 16.42
CA ALA A 236 -2.98 13.50 16.18
C ALA A 236 -3.60 14.86 15.79
N THR A 237 -2.99 15.96 16.23
CA THR A 237 -3.42 17.32 15.91
C THR A 237 -3.39 17.52 14.41
N SER A 238 -4.51 17.98 13.84
CA SER A 238 -4.70 18.20 12.40
C SER A 238 -4.46 17.00 11.49
N TRP A 239 -4.27 15.78 12.01
CA TRP A 239 -3.88 14.60 11.22
C TRP A 239 -4.76 14.39 9.98
N ALA A 240 -6.09 14.49 10.15
CA ALA A 240 -7.03 14.29 9.06
C ALA A 240 -6.86 15.32 7.93
N ALA A 241 -6.68 16.61 8.27
CA ALA A 241 -6.47 17.67 7.29
C ALA A 241 -5.05 17.65 6.71
N ASP A 242 -4.05 17.37 7.53
CA ASP A 242 -2.65 17.32 7.11
C ASP A 242 -2.36 16.16 6.13
N THR A 243 -3.20 15.13 6.15
CA THR A 243 -3.14 13.97 5.25
C THR A 243 -4.13 14.05 4.08
N SER A 244 -4.91 15.12 3.99
CA SER A 244 -5.89 15.33 2.92
C SER A 244 -5.42 16.42 1.96
N TRP A 245 -5.51 16.12 0.66
CA TRP A 245 -5.01 16.96 -0.42
C TRP A 245 -6.10 17.21 -1.44
N LEU A 246 -6.24 18.46 -1.87
CA LEU A 246 -6.96 18.76 -3.10
C LEU A 246 -6.04 18.44 -4.29
N VAL A 247 -6.64 17.91 -5.35
CA VAL A 247 -5.95 17.60 -6.60
C VAL A 247 -6.36 18.68 -7.58
N ASP A 248 -5.46 19.64 -7.77
CA ASP A 248 -5.70 20.83 -8.57
C ASP A 248 -5.12 20.69 -9.97
N GLN A 249 -5.50 21.63 -10.85
CA GLN A 249 -4.83 21.80 -12.13
C GLN A 249 -3.33 22.01 -11.92
N PRO A 250 -2.48 21.40 -12.76
CA PRO A 250 -1.04 21.51 -12.60
C PRO A 250 -0.60 22.95 -12.83
N TRP A 251 0.42 23.38 -12.09
CA TRP A 251 1.03 24.69 -12.27
C TRP A 251 1.97 24.75 -13.50
N SER A 252 2.37 23.60 -14.07
CA SER A 252 3.17 23.47 -15.29
C SER A 252 2.95 22.16 -16.06
#